data_AF-A0A8S3JT12-F1
#
_entry.id   AF-A0A8S3JT12-F1
#
_cell.length_a   1.000
_cell.length_b   1.000
_cell.length_c   1.000
_cell.angle_alpha   90.00
_cell.angle_beta   90.00
_cell.angle_gamma   90.00
#
_symmetry.space_group_name_H-M   'P 1'
#
loop_
_entity.id
_entity.type
_entity.pdbx_description
1 polymer ?
#
loop_
_entity_poly.entity_id
_entity_poly.type
_entity_poly.pdbx_seq_one_letter_code
_entity_poly.pdbx_strand_id
1 'polypeptide(L)'
;MILDIVNGQEQLDPVTQSYGNPLEADVVVRLVQFINEQAKVPFNQIGIITPYNYQVKLIEQKLVQRNLHQHKIEIGTVDAFQGRQKDVILLSCVRATQITDATTTVGIGFVANRQRLNVSL
;
A
#
# COMPACT_ATOMS: atom_id res chain seq x y z
N MET A 1 -8.54 8.37 5.21
CA MET A 1 -8.96 7.31 6.16
C MET A 1 -7.72 6.50 6.53
N ILE A 2 -7.52 6.18 7.81
CA ILE A 2 -6.42 5.32 8.27
C ILE A 2 -7.04 4.02 8.79
N LEU A 3 -6.49 2.87 8.37
CA LEU A 3 -6.91 1.55 8.80
C LEU A 3 -5.71 0.82 9.39
N ASP A 4 -5.83 0.44 10.66
CA ASP A 4 -4.82 -0.37 11.35
C ASP A 4 -5.20 -1.85 11.31
N ILE A 5 -4.22 -2.69 11.04
CA ILE A 5 -4.40 -4.13 10.83
C ILE A 5 -3.69 -4.85 11.97
N VAL A 6 -4.42 -4.98 13.09
CA VAL A 6 -3.91 -5.47 14.38
C VAL A 6 -3.28 -6.88 14.31
N ASN A 7 -3.71 -7.71 13.36
CA ASN A 7 -3.22 -9.09 13.18
C ASN A 7 -2.29 -9.27 11.96
N GLY A 8 -1.92 -8.19 11.27
CA GLY A 8 -1.01 -8.26 10.14
C GLY A 8 0.42 -8.43 10.62
N GLN A 9 1.13 -9.44 10.10
CA GLN A 9 2.56 -9.62 10.35
C GLN A 9 3.34 -9.42 9.05
N GLU A 10 4.41 -8.64 9.11
CA GLU A 10 5.34 -8.53 7.99
C GLU A 10 6.12 -9.84 7.78
N GLN A 11 6.38 -10.13 6.51
CA GLN A 11 7.15 -11.26 6.03
C GLN A 11 8.27 -10.73 5.15
N LEU A 12 9.46 -11.29 5.31
CA LEU A 12 10.60 -11.01 4.46
C LEU A 12 10.62 -12.01 3.30
N ASP A 13 10.62 -11.51 2.06
CA ASP A 13 10.92 -12.37 0.91
C ASP A 13 12.42 -12.69 0.90
N PRO A 14 12.84 -13.96 1.07
CA PRO A 14 14.24 -14.33 1.15
C PRO A 14 15.01 -14.05 -0.15
N VAL A 15 14.31 -13.95 -1.28
CA VAL A 15 14.93 -13.71 -2.60
C VAL A 15 15.17 -12.22 -2.84
N THR A 16 14.15 -11.39 -2.67
CA THR A 16 14.27 -9.95 -2.93
C THR A 16 14.73 -9.13 -1.73
N GLN A 17 14.84 -9.74 -0.55
CA GLN A 17 15.11 -9.06 0.73
C GLN A 17 14.17 -7.88 1.00
N SER A 18 12.93 -7.97 0.49
CA SER A 18 11.90 -6.95 0.62
C SER A 18 10.76 -7.45 1.51
N TYR A 19 10.08 -6.53 2.19
CA TYR A 19 9.02 -6.85 3.14
C TYR A 19 7.64 -6.80 2.50
N GLY A 20 6.72 -7.58 3.03
CA GLY A 20 5.33 -7.63 2.61
C GLY A 20 4.44 -8.12 3.74
N ASN A 21 3.18 -7.70 3.75
CA ASN A 21 2.20 -8.12 4.73
C ASN A 21 1.00 -8.69 3.96
N PRO A 22 0.88 -10.03 3.85
CA PRO A 22 -0.16 -10.66 3.04
C PRO A 22 -1.59 -10.31 3.49
N LEU A 23 -1.79 -10.07 4.78
CA LEU A 23 -3.09 -9.71 5.33
C LEU A 23 -3.44 -8.27 4.97
N GLU A 24 -2.47 -7.36 5.07
CA GLU A 24 -2.60 -5.99 4.57
C GLU A 24 -2.88 -5.95 3.07
N ALA A 25 -2.18 -6.75 2.26
CA ALA A 25 -2.43 -6.84 0.83
C ALA A 25 -3.87 -7.28 0.51
N ASP A 26 -4.43 -8.24 1.26
CA ASP A 26 -5.82 -8.66 1.09
C ASP A 26 -6.83 -7.56 1.51
N VAL A 27 -6.57 -6.84 2.60
CA VAL A 27 -7.40 -5.71 3.03
C VAL A 27 -7.37 -4.60 1.98
N VAL A 28 -6.19 -4.25 1.45
CA VAL A 28 -6.05 -3.24 0.39
C VAL A 28 -6.91 -3.57 -0.82
N VAL A 29 -6.88 -4.82 -1.30
CA VAL A 29 -7.71 -5.20 -2.45
C VAL A 29 -9.21 -5.19 -2.12
N ARG A 30 -9.61 -5.55 -0.89
CA ARG A 30 -11.01 -5.37 -0.45
C ARG A 30 -11.43 -3.92 -0.45
N LEU A 31 -10.56 -3.00 -0.04
CA LEU A 31 -10.84 -1.56 -0.09
C LEU A 31 -10.99 -1.07 -1.53
N VAL A 32 -10.18 -1.55 -2.46
CA VAL A 32 -10.33 -1.22 -3.88
C VAL A 32 -11.74 -1.59 -4.38
N GLN A 33 -12.22 -2.79 -4.07
CA GLN A 33 -13.57 -3.23 -4.42
C GLN A 33 -14.64 -2.37 -3.74
N PHE A 34 -14.50 -2.15 -2.43
CA PHE A 34 -15.42 -1.32 -1.65
C PHE A 34 -15.54 0.11 -2.22
N ILE A 35 -14.42 0.73 -2.57
CA ILE A 35 -14.37 2.08 -3.14
C ILE A 35 -15.05 2.10 -4.52
N ASN A 36 -14.81 1.09 -5.35
CA ASN A 36 -15.50 0.96 -6.63
C ASN A 36 -17.02 0.79 -6.47
N GLU A 37 -17.45 -0.06 -5.53
CA GLU A 37 -18.86 -0.40 -5.34
C GLU A 37 -19.65 0.71 -4.66
N GLN A 38 -19.10 1.31 -3.61
CA GLN A 38 -19.80 2.28 -2.75
C GLN A 38 -19.59 3.72 -3.20
N ALA A 39 -18.36 4.11 -3.51
CA ALA A 39 -18.03 5.45 -3.96
C ALA A 39 -18.11 5.61 -5.49
N LYS A 40 -18.39 4.53 -6.23
CA LYS A 40 -18.51 4.51 -7.71
C LYS A 40 -17.25 5.00 -8.44
N VAL A 41 -16.08 4.90 -7.80
CA VAL A 41 -14.80 5.27 -8.41
C VAL A 41 -14.32 4.15 -9.34
N PRO A 42 -14.11 4.42 -10.64
CA PRO A 42 -13.48 3.49 -11.57
C PRO A 42 -12.13 2.95 -11.07
N PHE A 43 -11.88 1.65 -11.27
CA PHE A 43 -10.63 1.00 -10.84
C PHE A 43 -9.35 1.67 -11.39
N ASN A 44 -9.38 2.22 -12.60
CA ASN A 44 -8.24 2.89 -13.22
C ASN A 44 -7.91 4.27 -12.59
N GLN A 45 -8.82 4.81 -11.79
CA GLN A 45 -8.64 6.02 -10.98
C GLN A 45 -8.21 5.71 -9.53
N ILE A 46 -7.98 4.43 -9.21
CA ILE A 46 -7.44 4.01 -7.91
C ILE A 46 -5.96 3.68 -8.08
N GLY A 47 -5.12 4.29 -7.26
CA GLY A 47 -3.69 3.99 -7.14
C GLY A 47 -3.37 3.37 -5.78
N ILE A 48 -2.42 2.45 -5.77
CA ILE A 48 -1.92 1.78 -4.57
C ILE A 48 -0.42 2.04 -4.46
N ILE A 49 0.00 2.66 -3.36
CA ILE A 49 1.38 3.01 -3.09
C ILE A 49 1.88 2.18 -1.91
N THR A 50 3.07 1.60 -2.03
CA THR A 50 3.74 0.92 -0.91
C THR A 50 5.26 1.06 -1.01
N PRO A 51 6.00 1.23 0.10
CA PRO A 51 7.44 1.39 0.02
C PRO A 51 8.20 0.10 -0.32
N TYR A 52 7.53 -1.06 -0.37
CA TYR A 52 8.19 -2.36 -0.54
C TYR A 52 7.76 -3.08 -1.83
N ASN A 53 8.74 -3.50 -2.63
CA ASN A 53 8.50 -4.25 -3.86
C ASN A 53 7.83 -5.61 -3.61
N TYR A 54 8.13 -6.28 -2.50
CA TYR A 54 7.45 -7.54 -2.18
C TYR A 54 5.95 -7.32 -1.89
N GLN A 55 5.59 -6.20 -1.26
CA GLN A 55 4.19 -5.83 -1.09
C GLN A 55 3.48 -5.54 -2.41
N VAL A 56 4.14 -4.88 -3.38
CA VAL A 56 3.58 -4.71 -4.73
C VAL A 56 3.18 -6.07 -5.32
N LYS A 57 4.09 -7.05 -5.27
CA LYS A 57 3.84 -8.41 -5.77
C LYS A 57 2.68 -9.10 -5.05
N LEU A 58 2.61 -8.99 -3.72
CA LEU A 58 1.51 -9.58 -2.95
C LEU A 58 0.16 -8.99 -3.36
N ILE A 59 0.09 -7.68 -3.58
CA ILE A 59 -1.15 -7.00 -3.98
C ILE A 59 -1.53 -7.42 -5.41
N GLU A 60 -0.58 -7.48 -6.35
CA GLU A 60 -0.82 -7.98 -7.71
C GLU A 60 -1.38 -9.41 -7.69
N GLN A 61 -0.81 -10.30 -6.89
CA GLN A 61 -1.31 -11.66 -6.72
C GLN A 61 -2.75 -11.67 -6.18
N LYS A 62 -3.07 -10.82 -5.20
CA LYS A 62 -4.42 -10.70 -4.64
C LYS A 62 -5.43 -10.14 -5.65
N LEU A 63 -5.02 -9.22 -6.52
CA LEU A 63 -5.85 -8.74 -7.63
C LEU A 63 -6.13 -9.83 -8.65
N VAL A 64 -5.14 -10.66 -8.99
CA VAL A 64 -5.34 -11.82 -9.88
C VAL A 64 -6.32 -12.79 -9.25
N GLN A 65 -6.15 -13.16 -7.97
CA GLN A 65 -7.04 -14.07 -7.23
C GLN A 65 -8.50 -13.60 -7.21
N ARG A 66 -8.75 -12.29 -7.29
CA ARG A 66 -10.09 -11.68 -7.30
C ARG A 66 -10.58 -11.27 -8.69
N ASN A 67 -9.87 -11.65 -9.76
CA ASN A 67 -10.18 -11.29 -11.15
C ASN A 67 -10.22 -9.77 -11.42
N LEU A 68 -9.42 -8.98 -10.69
CA LEU A 68 -9.34 -7.52 -10.83
C LEU A 68 -8.13 -7.04 -11.64
N HIS A 69 -7.21 -7.95 -12.00
CA HIS A 69 -5.96 -7.66 -12.72
C HIS A 69 -6.18 -6.94 -14.07
N GLN A 70 -7.32 -7.17 -14.71
CA GLN A 70 -7.72 -6.56 -15.98
C GLN A 70 -8.11 -5.07 -15.87
N HIS A 71 -8.36 -4.57 -14.64
CA HIS A 71 -8.93 -3.24 -14.44
C HIS A 71 -7.91 -2.09 -14.37
N LYS A 72 -6.64 -2.36 -14.75
CA LYS A 72 -5.55 -1.37 -14.82
C LYS A 72 -5.39 -0.53 -13.54
N ILE A 73 -5.58 -1.16 -12.39
CA ILE A 73 -5.30 -0.56 -11.09
C ILE A 73 -3.80 -0.33 -11.01
N GLU A 74 -3.40 0.89 -10.65
CA GLU A 74 -1.99 1.25 -10.62
C GLU A 74 -1.40 0.88 -9.27
N ILE A 75 -0.26 0.18 -9.26
CA ILE A 75 0.42 -0.29 -8.05
C ILE A 75 1.90 -0.04 -8.19
N GLY A 76 2.55 0.39 -7.13
CA GLY A 76 3.97 0.68 -7.18
C GLY A 76 4.51 1.32 -5.94
N THR A 77 5.81 1.57 -5.98
CA THR A 77 6.48 2.36 -4.94
C THR A 77 6.24 3.83 -5.14
N VAL A 78 6.47 4.61 -4.09
CA VAL A 78 6.41 6.08 -4.11
C VAL A 78 7.22 6.63 -5.27
N ASP A 79 8.45 6.11 -5.44
CA ASP A 79 9.37 6.56 -6.49
C ASP A 79 8.80 6.27 -7.90
N ALA A 80 8.04 5.18 -8.06
CA ALA A 80 7.35 4.89 -9.31
C ALA A 80 6.17 5.86 -9.55
N PHE A 81 5.46 6.29 -8.51
CA PHE A 81 4.25 7.11 -8.63
C PHE A 81 4.49 8.61 -8.87
N GLN A 82 5.75 9.05 -8.95
CA GLN A 82 6.06 10.47 -9.13
C GLN A 82 5.47 11.02 -10.45
N GLY A 83 4.68 12.11 -10.34
CA GLY A 83 4.05 12.77 -11.49
C GLY A 83 2.77 12.10 -12.01
N ARG A 84 2.27 11.07 -11.33
CA ARG A 84 1.02 10.39 -11.68
C ARG A 84 -0.08 10.76 -10.67
N GLN A 85 -1.25 11.15 -11.16
CA GLN A 85 -2.40 11.51 -10.32
C GLN A 85 -3.51 10.47 -10.45
N LYS A 86 -4.19 10.22 -9.33
CA LYS A 86 -5.36 9.35 -9.21
C LYS A 86 -6.37 10.00 -8.28
N ASP A 87 -7.65 9.76 -8.51
CA ASP A 87 -8.72 10.31 -7.69
C ASP A 87 -8.71 9.70 -6.28
N VAL A 88 -8.22 8.45 -6.16
CA VAL A 88 -8.04 7.76 -4.88
C VAL A 88 -6.66 7.12 -4.81
N ILE A 89 -5.93 7.39 -3.71
CA ILE A 89 -4.66 6.74 -3.37
C ILE A 89 -4.81 5.92 -2.09
N LEU A 90 -4.43 4.65 -2.14
CA LEU A 90 -4.29 3.76 -0.99
C LEU A 90 -2.82 3.58 -0.66
N LEU A 91 -2.41 3.98 0.54
CA LEU A 91 -1.05 3.79 1.04
C LEU A 91 -0.98 2.54 1.93
N SER A 92 -0.16 1.57 1.54
CA SER A 92 0.13 0.34 2.31
C SER A 92 1.51 0.44 2.93
N CYS A 93 1.56 0.47 4.27
CA CYS A 93 2.75 0.74 5.05
C CYS A 93 3.57 -0.52 5.35
N VAL A 94 2.96 -1.71 5.41
CA VAL A 94 3.59 -3.03 5.67
C VAL A 94 4.21 -3.18 7.06
N ARG A 95 5.13 -2.28 7.40
CA ARG A 95 5.78 -2.19 8.71
C ARG A 95 5.22 -0.99 9.46
N ALA A 96 4.44 -1.26 10.50
CA ALA A 96 4.21 -0.32 11.58
C ALA A 96 5.13 -0.74 12.73
N THR A 97 6.30 -0.09 12.87
CA THR A 97 7.09 -0.31 14.09
C THR A 97 6.23 0.17 15.25
N GLN A 98 5.89 -0.73 16.19
CA GLN A 98 5.21 -0.33 17.42
C GLN A 98 6.08 0.73 18.10
N ILE A 99 5.52 1.91 18.34
CA ILE A 99 6.17 2.94 19.15
C ILE A 99 6.14 2.41 20.58
N THR A 100 7.20 1.71 21.01
CA THR A 100 7.27 1.18 22.38
C THR A 100 7.97 2.11 23.35
N ASP A 101 8.65 3.17 22.90
CA ASP A 101 9.27 4.15 23.79
C ASP A 101 9.29 5.54 23.16
N ALA A 102 8.99 6.58 23.95
CA ALA A 102 8.94 7.99 23.58
C ALA A 102 10.28 8.59 23.08
N THR A 103 11.31 7.75 22.89
CA THR A 103 12.66 8.11 22.47
C THR A 103 13.06 7.55 21.12
N THR A 104 12.28 6.64 20.53
CA THR A 104 12.64 5.98 19.26
C THR A 104 11.58 6.23 18.21
N THR A 105 11.59 7.45 17.65
CA THR A 105 10.80 7.82 16.49
C THR A 105 11.40 7.19 15.23
N VAL A 106 11.34 5.86 15.09
CA VAL A 106 11.57 5.22 13.79
C VAL A 106 10.27 5.41 13.00
N GLY A 107 10.09 6.63 12.51
CA GLY A 107 9.02 6.93 11.58
C GLY A 107 9.11 5.97 10.41
N ILE A 108 7.95 5.53 9.92
CA ILE A 108 7.79 4.92 8.60
C ILE A 108 8.75 5.69 7.68
N GLY A 109 9.79 5.05 7.12
CA GLY A 109 10.89 5.79 6.47
C GLY A 109 10.44 6.74 5.35
N PHE A 110 9.21 6.55 4.87
CA PHE A 110 8.47 7.45 4.00
C PHE A 110 7.81 8.66 4.70
N VAL A 111 7.21 8.49 5.88
CA VAL A 111 6.63 9.58 6.70
C VAL A 111 7.71 10.44 7.37
N ALA A 112 8.87 9.85 7.68
CA ALA A 112 10.02 10.57 8.22
C ALA A 112 10.67 11.53 7.21
N ASN A 113 10.48 11.29 5.91
CA ASN A 113 11.03 12.15 4.86
C ASN A 113 9.97 13.14 4.35
N ARG A 114 9.94 14.32 4.97
CA ARG A 114 9.00 15.42 4.68
C ARG A 114 8.93 15.83 3.20
N GLN A 115 9.96 15.54 2.40
CA GLN A 115 9.96 15.78 0.95
C GLN A 115 9.10 14.78 0.16
N ARG A 116 8.93 13.55 0.66
CA ARG A 116 8.14 12.49 0.01
C ARG A 116 6.64 12.58 0.35
N LEU A 117 6.29 13.21 1.47
CA LEU A 117 4.91 13.56 1.83
C LEU A 117 4.30 14.60 0.90
N ASN A 118 5.07 15.59 0.45
CA ASN A 118 4.59 16.65 -0.45
C ASN A 118 4.20 16.16 -1.86
N VAL A 119 4.54 14.91 -2.21
CA VAL A 119 4.14 14.28 -3.49
C VAL A 119 2.84 13.49 -3.35
N SER A 120 2.38 13.24 -2.12
CA SER A 120 1.24 12.37 -1.80
C SER A 120 -0.01 13.12 -1.31
N LEU A 121 0.00 14.45 -1.41
CA LEU A 121 -1.12 15.33 -1.10
C LEU A 121 -1.57 16.07 -2.37
#